data_AF-A0A7K6BJE1-F1
#
_entry.id   AF-A0A7K6BJE1-F1
#
_cell.length_a   1.000
_cell.length_b   1.000
_cell.length_c   1.000
_cell.angle_alpha   90.00
_cell.angle_beta   90.00
_cell.angle_gamma   90.00
#
_symmetry.space_group_name_H-M   'P 1'
#
loop_
_entity.id
_entity.type
_entity.pdbx_description
1 polymer ?
#
loop_
_entity_poly.entity_id
_entity_poly.type
_entity_poly.pdbx_seq_one_letter_code
_entity_poly.pdbx_strand_id
1 'polypeptide(L)'
;QGADSGDGSPSSAAAETPTSEDFSLSLLDTNLPAEAETELRSFIAKRLTKGALFEGMGNVATVGLSIPEYKVGCYYCRFQQENLLEMATLESDISTAEYVVCFLGGSEKEDTFRLELDKYIQSLKINLDLEQKTLKTSTNLCLRSWFENAICPIQRVVQLFQEKLAFLLHAALSYTPVEVKNADERTEKDISRFLAAASLQGLVQEGTMTSLCIAMTEEQHKSVIVDCSGPQLQLLNAGSNRFCEDWMRAFINGAEGGNPFLFRQILENFKLKAIQDINNLKRFIRQAEMNHYALFKCYMFLKNCGSGDILLKIVKVEHAEMPEARNVVTVLEEFMRE
;
A
#
# COMPACT_ATOMS: atom_id res chain seq x y z
N GLN A 1 6.90 33.92 -75.14
CA GLN A 1 6.62 32.47 -74.96
C GLN A 1 6.07 32.29 -73.55
N GLY A 2 4.85 31.73 -73.43
CA GLY A 2 4.16 31.16 -72.25
C GLY A 2 4.13 32.00 -70.95
N ALA A 3 3.01 32.54 -70.45
CA ALA A 3 1.77 31.92 -69.96
C ALA A 3 1.91 31.10 -68.65
N ASP A 4 1.24 31.62 -67.62
CA ASP A 4 0.34 30.93 -66.66
C ASP A 4 0.81 30.46 -65.27
N SER A 5 0.06 30.97 -64.28
CA SER A 5 -0.59 30.30 -63.13
C SER A 5 0.21 29.80 -61.91
N GLY A 6 -0.23 30.24 -60.73
CA GLY A 6 0.10 29.62 -59.44
C GLY A 6 -0.13 30.51 -58.22
N ASP A 7 -1.40 30.80 -57.92
CA ASP A 7 -1.87 31.43 -56.68
C ASP A 7 -1.50 30.58 -55.44
N GLY A 8 -1.12 31.22 -54.33
CA GLY A 8 -0.55 30.53 -53.17
C GLY A 8 -0.52 31.40 -51.91
N SER A 9 -1.70 31.76 -51.42
CA SER A 9 -1.87 32.28 -50.05
C SER A 9 -1.58 31.17 -49.02
N PRO A 10 -0.71 31.36 -48.01
CA PRO A 10 -0.73 30.51 -46.84
C PRO A 10 -1.84 31.03 -45.93
N SER A 11 -3.03 30.44 -46.08
CA SER A 11 -4.11 30.56 -45.12
C SER A 11 -3.58 30.19 -43.74
N SER A 12 -3.85 31.08 -42.77
CA SER A 12 -3.76 30.84 -41.35
C SER A 12 -4.53 29.58 -40.97
N ALA A 13 -3.84 28.45 -40.93
CA ALA A 13 -4.29 27.28 -40.18
C ALA A 13 -4.16 27.66 -38.70
N ALA A 14 -5.20 28.31 -38.17
CA ALA A 14 -5.48 28.28 -36.76
C ALA A 14 -5.39 26.81 -36.35
N ALA A 15 -4.44 26.51 -35.46
CA ALA A 15 -4.40 25.22 -34.80
C ALA A 15 -5.78 25.02 -34.18
N GLU A 16 -6.57 24.15 -34.79
CA GLU A 16 -7.80 23.64 -34.20
C GLU A 16 -7.38 23.05 -32.86
N THR A 17 -7.64 23.84 -31.83
CA THR A 17 -7.62 23.37 -30.45
C THR A 17 -8.67 22.26 -30.45
N PRO A 18 -8.34 21.02 -30.06
CA PRO A 18 -9.31 19.95 -30.05
C PRO A 18 -10.50 20.45 -29.23
N THR A 19 -11.62 20.63 -29.93
CA THR A 19 -12.88 21.07 -29.36
C THR A 19 -13.22 20.11 -28.24
N SER A 20 -13.44 20.66 -27.04
CA SER A 20 -14.10 20.03 -25.89
C SER A 20 -14.90 18.81 -26.31
N GLU A 21 -14.32 17.61 -26.23
CA GLU A 21 -15.15 16.42 -26.12
C GLU A 21 -15.92 16.64 -24.83
N ASP A 22 -17.22 16.92 -24.96
CA ASP A 22 -18.11 17.15 -23.84
C ASP A 22 -18.20 15.84 -23.05
N PHE A 23 -17.29 15.68 -22.08
CA PHE A 23 -17.31 14.57 -21.15
C PHE A 23 -18.65 14.58 -20.40
N SER A 24 -19.58 13.71 -20.79
CA SER A 24 -20.86 13.57 -20.11
C SER A 24 -20.73 12.56 -18.97
N LEU A 25 -20.69 13.03 -17.73
CA LEU A 25 -20.73 12.16 -16.55
C LEU A 25 -22.18 11.83 -16.21
N SER A 26 -22.54 10.55 -16.31
CA SER A 26 -23.81 10.03 -15.82
C SER A 26 -23.62 9.38 -14.44
N LEU A 27 -24.59 9.58 -13.55
CA LEU A 27 -24.54 9.01 -12.21
C LEU A 27 -25.04 7.57 -12.22
N LEU A 28 -24.21 6.65 -11.74
CA LEU A 28 -24.59 5.25 -11.56
C LEU A 28 -25.10 4.96 -10.15
N ASP A 29 -24.41 5.44 -9.11
CA ASP A 29 -24.78 5.25 -7.71
C ASP A 29 -24.12 6.30 -6.80
N THR A 30 -24.78 6.66 -5.68
CA THR A 30 -24.27 7.63 -4.70
C THR A 30 -24.99 7.49 -3.35
N ASN A 31 -24.29 7.81 -2.27
CA ASN A 31 -24.88 8.05 -0.94
C ASN A 31 -24.92 9.54 -0.56
N LEU A 32 -24.54 10.44 -1.48
CA LEU A 32 -24.53 11.88 -1.25
C LEU A 32 -25.90 12.53 -1.47
N PRO A 33 -26.20 13.64 -0.78
CA PRO A 33 -27.28 14.55 -1.16
C PRO A 33 -27.10 15.08 -2.58
N ALA A 34 -28.20 15.44 -3.24
CA ALA A 34 -28.20 15.86 -4.65
C ALA A 34 -27.30 17.08 -4.91
N GLU A 35 -27.26 18.04 -3.97
CA GLU A 35 -26.42 19.23 -4.07
C GLU A 35 -24.93 18.87 -4.04
N ALA A 36 -24.50 18.10 -3.04
CA ALA A 36 -23.11 17.67 -2.88
C ALA A 36 -22.65 16.75 -4.02
N GLU A 37 -23.54 15.89 -4.52
CA GLU A 37 -23.26 15.05 -5.68
C GLU A 37 -23.02 15.88 -6.94
N THR A 38 -23.83 16.92 -7.16
CA THR A 38 -23.69 17.82 -8.32
C THR A 38 -22.36 18.59 -8.28
N GLU A 39 -21.97 19.04 -7.09
CA GLU A 39 -20.68 19.70 -6.85
C GLU A 39 -19.50 18.76 -7.11
N LEU A 40 -19.57 17.51 -6.62
CA LEU A 40 -18.55 16.50 -6.85
C LEU A 40 -18.43 16.16 -8.34
N ARG A 41 -19.56 15.99 -9.05
CA ARG A 41 -19.56 15.75 -10.49
C ARG A 41 -18.88 16.89 -11.25
N SER A 42 -19.17 18.14 -10.89
CA SER A 42 -18.50 19.32 -11.49
C SER A 42 -16.99 19.32 -11.22
N PHE A 43 -16.59 18.95 -9.99
CA PHE A 43 -15.18 18.82 -9.62
C PHE A 43 -14.46 17.76 -10.47
N ILE A 44 -15.05 16.56 -10.64
CA ILE A 44 -14.48 15.47 -11.42
C ILE A 44 -14.42 15.83 -12.91
N ALA A 45 -15.48 16.43 -13.47
CA ALA A 45 -15.49 16.88 -14.87
C ALA A 45 -14.30 17.81 -15.16
N LYS A 46 -14.03 18.79 -14.27
CA LYS A 46 -12.87 19.68 -14.40
C LYS A 46 -11.52 18.94 -14.33
N ARG A 47 -11.43 17.82 -13.61
CA ARG A 47 -10.21 17.00 -13.53
C ARG A 47 -10.02 16.15 -14.79
N LEU A 48 -11.11 15.61 -15.33
CA LEU A 48 -11.11 14.87 -16.60
C LEU A 48 -10.67 15.76 -17.77
N THR A 49 -11.24 16.97 -17.91
CA THR A 49 -10.87 17.91 -18.97
C THR A 49 -9.39 18.31 -18.91
N LYS A 50 -8.76 18.23 -17.73
CA LYS A 50 -7.33 18.52 -17.54
C LYS A 50 -6.41 17.32 -17.77
N GLY A 51 -6.95 16.15 -18.11
CA GLY A 51 -6.18 14.92 -18.27
C GLY A 51 -5.57 14.40 -16.95
N ALA A 52 -6.16 14.74 -15.80
CA ALA A 52 -5.60 14.45 -14.48
C ALA A 52 -6.01 13.08 -13.90
N LEU A 53 -6.46 12.15 -14.73
CA LEU A 53 -7.00 10.85 -14.33
C LEU A 53 -6.33 9.74 -15.15
N PHE A 54 -5.49 8.96 -14.48
CA PHE A 54 -4.83 7.80 -15.06
C PHE A 54 -5.58 6.53 -14.65
N GLU A 55 -5.62 5.54 -15.54
CA GLU A 55 -6.29 4.29 -15.26
C GLU A 55 -5.60 3.55 -14.11
N GLY A 56 -6.39 3.11 -13.12
CA GLY A 56 -5.91 2.25 -12.05
C GLY A 56 -5.01 2.93 -11.00
N MET A 57 -4.73 4.24 -11.15
CA MET A 57 -4.02 5.06 -10.18
C MET A 57 -4.93 6.19 -9.69
N GLY A 58 -5.43 6.05 -8.46
CA GLY A 58 -6.26 7.06 -7.85
C GLY A 58 -5.48 8.30 -7.45
N ASN A 59 -6.20 9.40 -7.39
CA ASN A 59 -5.73 10.67 -6.85
C ASN A 59 -6.57 11.05 -5.65
N VAL A 60 -5.96 11.74 -4.70
CA VAL A 60 -6.67 12.32 -3.56
C VAL A 60 -6.65 13.84 -3.70
N ALA A 61 -7.78 14.47 -3.45
CA ALA A 61 -7.88 15.92 -3.41
C ALA A 61 -8.94 16.36 -2.42
N THR A 62 -8.71 17.50 -1.77
CA THR A 62 -9.74 18.12 -0.94
C THR A 62 -10.82 18.76 -1.80
N VAL A 63 -12.08 18.49 -1.48
CA VAL A 63 -13.26 19.04 -2.16
C VAL A 63 -14.11 19.80 -1.14
N GLY A 64 -14.55 21.00 -1.53
CA GLY A 64 -15.55 21.75 -0.78
C GLY A 64 -16.93 21.31 -1.25
N LEU A 65 -17.63 20.54 -0.41
CA LEU A 65 -18.99 20.08 -0.66
C LEU A 65 -19.94 20.75 0.33
N SER A 66 -21.20 20.93 -0.09
CA SER A 66 -22.32 21.41 0.74
C SER A 66 -22.80 20.35 1.74
N ILE A 67 -21.87 19.80 2.52
CA ILE A 67 -22.08 18.79 3.56
C ILE A 67 -21.75 19.45 4.92
N PRO A 68 -22.44 19.10 6.03
CA PRO A 68 -22.20 19.70 7.34
C PRO A 68 -20.75 19.61 7.88
N GLU A 69 -19.89 18.80 7.26
CA GLU A 69 -18.48 18.64 7.64
C GLU A 69 -17.56 19.52 6.77
N TYR A 70 -16.66 20.25 7.43
CA TYR A 70 -15.63 21.07 6.77
C TYR A 70 -14.73 20.22 5.88
N LYS A 71 -14.50 20.67 4.63
CA LYS A 71 -13.50 20.17 3.65
C LYS A 71 -13.28 18.65 3.67
N VAL A 72 -13.89 17.95 2.72
CA VAL A 72 -13.83 16.49 2.62
C VAL A 72 -12.65 16.08 1.75
N GLY A 73 -11.93 15.04 2.14
CA GLY A 73 -11.00 14.37 1.24
C GLY A 73 -11.79 13.61 0.18
N CYS A 74 -11.29 13.60 -1.05
CA CYS A 74 -11.86 12.80 -2.13
C CYS A 74 -10.75 12.01 -2.80
N TYR A 75 -10.74 10.71 -2.54
CA TYR A 75 -10.08 9.76 -3.43
C TYR A 75 -10.94 9.60 -4.68
N TYR A 76 -10.36 9.71 -5.87
CA TYR A 76 -11.04 9.45 -7.14
C TYR A 76 -10.13 8.70 -8.12
N CYS A 77 -10.69 7.72 -8.81
CA CYS A 77 -9.96 6.86 -9.74
C CYS A 77 -10.82 6.56 -10.96
N ARG A 78 -10.20 6.56 -12.14
CA ARG A 78 -10.80 6.12 -13.39
C ARG A 78 -10.39 4.67 -13.65
N PHE A 79 -11.33 3.84 -14.05
CA PHE A 79 -11.02 2.52 -14.59
C PHE A 79 -11.92 2.18 -15.78
N GLN A 80 -11.38 1.38 -16.68
CA GLN A 80 -12.06 0.91 -17.87
C GLN A 80 -12.45 -0.55 -17.66
N GLN A 81 -13.68 -0.91 -18.05
CA GLN A 81 -14.10 -2.31 -18.03
C GLN A 81 -13.52 -3.01 -19.26
N GLU A 82 -12.69 -4.03 -19.05
CA GLU A 82 -12.15 -4.84 -20.14
C GLU A 82 -13.11 -5.98 -20.45
N ASN A 83 -13.67 -6.01 -21.67
CA ASN A 83 -14.42 -7.17 -22.13
C ASN A 83 -13.45 -8.34 -22.36
N LEU A 84 -13.32 -9.22 -21.37
CA LEU A 84 -12.52 -10.46 -21.45
C LEU A 84 -12.96 -11.41 -22.59
N LEU A 85 -14.07 -11.12 -23.27
CA LEU A 85 -14.63 -11.89 -24.38
C LEU A 85 -14.14 -11.46 -25.78
N GLU A 86 -13.44 -10.33 -25.93
CA GLU A 86 -13.16 -9.72 -27.24
C GLU A 86 -11.82 -10.10 -27.90
N MET A 87 -11.03 -11.03 -27.34
CA MET A 87 -9.84 -11.53 -28.06
C MET A 87 -10.16 -12.40 -29.30
N ALA A 88 -11.44 -12.62 -29.64
CA ALA A 88 -11.83 -13.51 -30.74
C ALA A 88 -12.64 -12.87 -31.88
N THR A 89 -13.02 -11.60 -31.83
CA THR A 89 -13.80 -10.97 -32.92
C THR A 89 -13.30 -9.56 -33.20
N LEU A 90 -12.53 -9.44 -34.28
CA LEU A 90 -12.30 -8.18 -34.99
C LEU A 90 -13.66 -7.56 -35.38
N GLU A 91 -13.73 -6.24 -35.24
CA GLU A 91 -14.81 -5.35 -35.70
C GLU A 91 -16.08 -5.28 -34.84
N SER A 92 -15.97 -4.57 -33.71
CA SER A 92 -17.05 -3.68 -33.27
C SER A 92 -16.48 -2.54 -32.44
N ASP A 93 -16.67 -1.29 -32.90
CA ASP A 93 -16.48 -0.05 -32.14
C ASP A 93 -17.50 0.01 -30.97
N ILE A 94 -17.38 -0.89 -30.01
CA ILE A 94 -18.11 -0.82 -28.75
C ILE A 94 -17.22 -0.02 -27.82
N SER A 95 -17.59 1.24 -27.58
CA SER A 95 -16.98 2.07 -26.56
C SER A 95 -16.99 1.30 -25.24
N THR A 96 -15.82 0.89 -24.77
CA THR A 96 -15.63 0.30 -23.45
C THR A 96 -16.11 1.30 -22.40
N ALA A 97 -17.00 0.86 -21.51
CA ALA A 97 -17.56 1.75 -20.50
C ALA A 97 -16.46 2.20 -19.54
N GLU A 98 -16.24 3.52 -19.45
CA GLU A 98 -15.35 4.13 -18.48
C GLU A 98 -16.12 4.50 -17.21
N TYR A 99 -15.58 4.15 -16.06
CA TYR A 99 -16.15 4.46 -14.76
C TYR A 99 -15.21 5.34 -13.96
N VAL A 100 -15.78 6.26 -13.17
CA VAL A 100 -15.06 7.02 -12.15
C VAL A 100 -15.65 6.69 -10.80
N VAL A 101 -14.82 6.20 -9.88
CA VAL A 101 -15.21 5.92 -8.50
C VAL A 101 -14.62 7.00 -7.61
N CYS A 102 -15.44 7.51 -6.70
CA CYS A 102 -15.04 8.49 -5.69
C CYS A 102 -15.34 7.95 -4.30
N PHE A 103 -14.36 7.99 -3.39
CA PHE A 103 -14.54 7.73 -1.97
C PHE A 103 -14.27 9.02 -1.20
N LEU A 104 -15.20 9.35 -0.30
CA LEU A 104 -15.19 10.57 0.48
C LEU A 104 -15.02 10.24 1.96
N GLY A 105 -14.15 10.97 2.64
CA GLY A 105 -13.84 10.80 4.05
C GLY A 105 -13.34 12.09 4.72
N GLY A 106 -13.39 12.08 6.04
CA GLY A 106 -12.97 13.22 6.86
C GLY A 106 -11.45 13.31 6.96
N SER A 107 -10.91 14.45 6.51
CA SER A 107 -9.50 14.93 6.60
C SER A 107 -8.57 14.68 5.41
N GLU A 108 -7.52 15.51 5.34
CA GLU A 108 -6.39 15.45 4.40
C GLU A 108 -5.58 14.13 4.45
N LYS A 109 -5.94 13.18 5.33
CA LYS A 109 -5.18 11.95 5.59
C LYS A 109 -5.53 10.77 4.69
N GLU A 110 -6.43 10.93 3.72
CA GLU A 110 -6.78 9.88 2.75
C GLU A 110 -5.62 9.46 1.84
N ASP A 111 -4.65 10.36 1.61
CA ASP A 111 -3.39 10.03 0.92
C ASP A 111 -2.69 8.84 1.58
N THR A 112 -2.85 8.67 2.89
CA THR A 112 -2.24 7.58 3.66
C THR A 112 -2.75 6.20 3.25
N PHE A 113 -3.97 6.10 2.69
CA PHE A 113 -4.58 4.85 2.26
C PHE A 113 -4.74 4.73 0.74
N ARG A 114 -4.14 5.64 -0.03
CA ARG A 114 -4.29 5.68 -1.50
C ARG A 114 -3.98 4.33 -2.15
N LEU A 115 -2.87 3.69 -1.74
CA LEU A 115 -2.46 2.40 -2.31
C LEU A 115 -3.45 1.27 -1.98
N GLU A 116 -4.07 1.29 -0.81
CA GLU A 116 -5.10 0.34 -0.41
C GLU A 116 -6.39 0.56 -1.19
N LEU A 117 -6.77 1.81 -1.44
CA LEU A 117 -7.91 2.17 -2.26
C LEU A 117 -7.70 1.79 -3.73
N ASP A 118 -6.49 1.99 -4.26
CA ASP A 118 -6.12 1.52 -5.60
C ASP A 118 -6.28 -0.01 -5.71
N LYS A 119 -5.72 -0.77 -4.76
CA LYS A 119 -5.88 -2.24 -4.72
C LYS A 119 -7.34 -2.66 -4.56
N TYR A 120 -8.12 -1.93 -3.78
CA TYR A 120 -9.54 -2.19 -3.58
C TYR A 120 -10.31 -2.02 -4.89
N ILE A 121 -10.04 -0.97 -5.66
CA ILE A 121 -10.68 -0.72 -6.96
C ILE A 121 -10.22 -1.73 -8.01
N GLN A 122 -8.95 -2.13 -8.01
CA GLN A 122 -8.50 -3.21 -8.91
C GLN A 122 -9.22 -4.52 -8.62
N SER A 123 -9.43 -4.84 -7.33
CA SER A 123 -10.23 -6.01 -6.93
C SER A 123 -11.70 -5.86 -7.36
N LEU A 124 -12.24 -4.64 -7.31
CA LEU A 124 -13.58 -4.33 -7.78
C LEU A 124 -13.70 -4.53 -9.30
N LYS A 125 -12.72 -4.06 -10.10
CA LYS A 125 -12.67 -4.25 -11.57
C LYS A 125 -12.81 -5.73 -11.93
N ILE A 126 -11.98 -6.59 -11.31
CA ILE A 126 -12.02 -8.05 -11.53
C ILE A 126 -13.41 -8.65 -11.21
N ASN A 127 -14.04 -8.21 -10.12
CA ASN A 127 -15.36 -8.73 -9.74
C ASN A 127 -16.47 -8.25 -10.68
N LEU A 128 -16.40 -7.00 -11.17
CA LEU A 128 -17.34 -6.46 -12.14
C LEU A 128 -17.26 -7.16 -13.50
N ASP A 129 -16.05 -7.57 -13.91
CA ASP A 129 -15.83 -8.32 -15.14
C ASP A 129 -16.43 -9.73 -15.08
N LEU A 130 -16.46 -10.35 -13.90
CA LEU A 130 -17.01 -11.70 -13.68
C LEU A 130 -18.53 -11.72 -13.55
N GLU A 131 -19.16 -10.65 -13.06
CA GLU A 131 -20.60 -10.61 -12.69
C GLU A 131 -21.50 -9.83 -13.67
N GLN A 132 -21.20 -9.84 -14.99
CA GLN A 132 -21.89 -9.07 -16.04
C GLN A 132 -23.46 -9.05 -16.01
N LYS A 133 -24.12 -9.96 -15.28
CA LYS A 133 -25.59 -10.04 -15.15
C LYS A 133 -26.18 -9.54 -13.82
N THR A 134 -25.37 -9.25 -12.79
CA THR A 134 -25.84 -8.82 -11.44
C THR A 134 -25.26 -7.48 -10.99
N LEU A 135 -24.78 -6.68 -11.97
CA LEU A 135 -23.93 -5.51 -11.80
C LEU A 135 -24.41 -4.50 -10.73
N LYS A 136 -25.70 -4.14 -10.69
CA LYS A 136 -26.17 -3.07 -9.79
C LYS A 136 -26.11 -3.42 -8.29
N THR A 137 -26.47 -4.66 -7.92
CA THR A 137 -26.57 -5.05 -6.51
C THR A 137 -25.18 -5.30 -5.92
N SER A 138 -24.30 -5.96 -6.66
CA SER A 138 -22.94 -6.26 -6.21
C SER A 138 -22.07 -5.01 -6.16
N THR A 139 -22.20 -4.09 -7.13
CA THR A 139 -21.49 -2.80 -7.11
C THR A 139 -21.86 -1.97 -5.89
N ASN A 140 -23.15 -1.88 -5.55
CA ASN A 140 -23.61 -1.12 -4.39
C ASN A 140 -23.06 -1.69 -3.06
N LEU A 141 -23.02 -3.01 -2.91
CA LEU A 141 -22.47 -3.66 -1.72
C LEU A 141 -20.96 -3.45 -1.58
N CYS A 142 -20.22 -3.53 -2.68
CA CYS A 142 -18.80 -3.21 -2.68
C CYS A 142 -18.58 -1.72 -2.34
N LEU A 143 -19.21 -0.81 -3.06
CA LEU A 143 -19.07 0.63 -2.81
C LEU A 143 -19.47 1.07 -1.40
N ARG A 144 -20.38 0.35 -0.73
CA ARG A 144 -20.74 0.64 0.68
C ARG A 144 -19.75 0.08 1.70
N SER A 145 -19.04 -0.99 1.36
CA SER A 145 -18.12 -1.69 2.27
C SER A 145 -16.66 -1.29 2.09
N TRP A 146 -16.36 -0.30 1.25
CA TRP A 146 -14.99 0.15 0.96
C TRP A 146 -14.23 0.52 2.24
N PHE A 147 -14.84 1.26 3.16
CA PHE A 147 -14.19 1.73 4.37
C PHE A 147 -13.84 0.54 5.28
N GLU A 148 -14.80 -0.36 5.47
CA GLU A 148 -14.61 -1.59 6.24
C GLU A 148 -13.54 -2.50 5.64
N ASN A 149 -13.45 -2.56 4.32
CA ASN A 149 -12.55 -3.47 3.64
C ASN A 149 -11.16 -2.88 3.42
N ALA A 150 -11.01 -1.59 3.09
CA ALA A 150 -9.73 -0.98 2.77
C ALA A 150 -9.06 -0.33 3.99
N ILE A 151 -9.84 0.27 4.90
CA ILE A 151 -9.34 1.14 5.97
C ILE A 151 -9.33 0.42 7.33
N CYS A 152 -10.45 -0.21 7.70
CA CYS A 152 -10.59 -0.89 8.99
C CYS A 152 -9.75 -2.17 9.22
N PRO A 153 -9.12 -2.85 8.22
CA PRO A 153 -8.30 -4.03 8.51
C PRO A 153 -7.21 -3.80 9.56
N ILE A 154 -6.53 -2.64 9.51
CA ILE A 154 -5.46 -2.33 10.48
C ILE A 154 -6.00 -2.26 11.91
N GLN A 155 -7.17 -1.65 12.09
CA GLN A 155 -7.85 -1.57 13.38
C GLN A 155 -8.24 -2.95 13.88
N ARG A 156 -8.84 -3.78 13.02
CA ARG A 156 -9.29 -5.13 13.41
C ARG A 156 -8.12 -6.02 13.80
N VAL A 157 -6.99 -5.96 13.09
CA VAL A 157 -5.79 -6.71 13.45
C VAL A 157 -5.20 -6.23 14.77
N VAL A 158 -5.09 -4.92 14.99
CA VAL A 158 -4.62 -4.37 16.28
C VAL A 158 -5.52 -4.84 17.42
N GLN A 159 -6.84 -4.81 17.22
CA GLN A 159 -7.80 -5.27 18.22
C GLN A 159 -7.76 -6.79 18.47
N LEU A 160 -7.48 -7.58 17.43
CA LEU A 160 -7.38 -9.03 17.52
C LEU A 160 -6.09 -9.47 18.23
N PHE A 161 -4.96 -8.82 17.93
CA PHE A 161 -3.65 -9.23 18.43
C PHE A 161 -3.28 -8.60 19.77
N GLN A 162 -3.68 -7.36 20.06
CA GLN A 162 -3.39 -6.69 21.34
C GLN A 162 -1.89 -6.77 21.70
N GLU A 163 -1.54 -7.27 22.90
CA GLU A 163 -0.16 -7.49 23.36
C GLU A 163 0.65 -8.45 22.48
N LYS A 164 -0.03 -9.31 21.70
CA LYS A 164 0.60 -10.23 20.74
C LYS A 164 0.93 -9.55 19.40
N LEU A 165 0.61 -8.27 19.22
CA LEU A 165 0.91 -7.55 17.98
C LEU A 165 2.42 -7.47 17.70
N ALA A 166 3.25 -7.46 18.75
CA ALA A 166 4.71 -7.43 18.61
C ALA A 166 5.25 -8.60 17.77
N PHE A 167 4.62 -9.77 17.84
CA PHE A 167 5.00 -10.93 17.04
C PHE A 167 4.67 -10.77 15.56
N LEU A 168 3.55 -10.12 15.24
CA LEU A 168 3.14 -9.87 13.86
C LEU A 168 3.99 -8.76 13.22
N LEU A 169 4.34 -7.73 14.00
CA LEU A 169 5.30 -6.69 13.59
C LEU A 169 6.70 -7.27 13.33
N HIS A 170 7.14 -8.19 14.20
CA HIS A 170 8.42 -8.89 14.03
C HIS A 170 8.42 -9.69 12.73
N ALA A 171 7.40 -10.54 12.52
CA ALA A 171 7.26 -11.34 11.30
C ALA A 171 7.23 -10.50 10.02
N ALA A 172 6.55 -9.35 10.05
CA ALA A 172 6.50 -8.43 8.89
C ALA A 172 7.86 -7.82 8.55
N LEU A 173 8.66 -7.43 9.55
CA LEU A 173 9.99 -6.87 9.34
C LEU A 173 11.05 -7.92 9.02
N SER A 174 10.93 -9.12 9.59
CA SER A 174 11.81 -10.24 9.32
C SER A 174 11.44 -11.00 8.05
N TYR A 175 10.39 -10.59 7.32
CA TYR A 175 9.88 -11.31 6.15
C TYR A 175 9.59 -12.79 6.44
N THR A 176 9.23 -13.11 7.69
CA THR A 176 8.93 -14.49 8.08
C THR A 176 7.52 -14.85 7.61
N PRO A 177 7.35 -15.97 6.88
CA PRO A 177 6.03 -16.41 6.44
C PRO A 177 5.07 -16.62 7.62
N VAL A 178 3.83 -16.17 7.45
CA VAL A 178 2.77 -16.32 8.44
C VAL A 178 1.67 -17.21 7.87
N GLU A 179 1.39 -18.33 8.56
CA GLU A 179 0.30 -19.23 8.26
C GLU A 179 -0.86 -18.97 9.22
N VAL A 180 -2.04 -18.65 8.68
CA VAL A 180 -3.25 -18.45 9.48
C VAL A 180 -4.08 -19.75 9.47
N LYS A 181 -4.43 -20.25 10.65
CA LYS A 181 -5.24 -21.47 10.83
C LYS A 181 -6.52 -21.16 11.57
N ASN A 182 -7.60 -21.85 11.17
CA ASN A 182 -8.91 -21.79 11.83
C ASN A 182 -9.50 -20.36 11.91
N ALA A 183 -9.17 -19.49 10.96
CA ALA A 183 -9.73 -18.15 10.85
C ALA A 183 -10.78 -18.10 9.73
N ASP A 184 -11.70 -17.14 9.82
CA ASP A 184 -12.55 -16.79 8.67
C ASP A 184 -11.74 -16.06 7.58
N GLU A 185 -12.27 -16.06 6.36
CA GLU A 185 -11.63 -15.45 5.19
C GLU A 185 -11.35 -13.95 5.39
N ARG A 186 -12.18 -13.25 6.16
CA ARG A 186 -12.02 -11.82 6.43
C ARG A 186 -10.79 -11.58 7.31
N THR A 187 -10.67 -12.35 8.39
CA THR A 187 -9.56 -12.29 9.34
C THR A 187 -8.24 -12.64 8.66
N GLU A 188 -8.23 -13.66 7.82
CA GLU A 188 -7.05 -14.02 7.02
C GLU A 188 -6.63 -12.88 6.08
N LYS A 189 -7.58 -12.27 5.37
CA LYS A 189 -7.32 -11.11 4.50
C LYS A 189 -6.82 -9.90 5.30
N ASP A 190 -7.37 -9.65 6.48
CA ASP A 190 -6.97 -8.54 7.33
C ASP A 190 -5.53 -8.70 7.82
N ILE A 191 -5.15 -9.91 8.28
CA ILE A 191 -3.79 -10.23 8.71
C ILE A 191 -2.81 -10.07 7.55
N SER A 192 -3.15 -10.61 6.37
CA SER A 192 -2.32 -10.49 5.16
C SER A 192 -2.10 -9.02 4.76
N ARG A 193 -3.16 -8.21 4.79
CA ARG A 193 -3.07 -6.76 4.51
C ARG A 193 -2.21 -6.03 5.53
N PHE A 194 -2.36 -6.34 6.81
CA PHE A 194 -1.54 -5.75 7.86
C PHE A 194 -0.06 -6.09 7.67
N LEU A 195 0.27 -7.36 7.42
CA LEU A 195 1.65 -7.80 7.16
C LEU A 195 2.25 -7.07 5.96
N ALA A 196 1.53 -6.96 4.85
CA ALA A 196 1.97 -6.21 3.68
C ALA A 196 2.23 -4.74 4.02
N ALA A 197 1.32 -4.09 4.76
CA ALA A 197 1.44 -2.69 5.14
C ALA A 197 2.56 -2.40 6.16
N ALA A 198 2.87 -3.39 7.02
CA ALA A 198 3.89 -3.32 8.06
C ALA A 198 5.30 -3.67 7.53
N SER A 199 5.37 -4.47 6.49
CA SER A 199 6.64 -4.86 5.86
C SER A 199 7.34 -3.68 5.18
N LEU A 200 8.63 -3.83 4.89
CA LEU A 200 9.39 -2.87 4.09
C LEU A 200 9.34 -3.20 2.58
N GLN A 201 8.29 -3.91 2.15
CA GLN A 201 8.10 -4.30 0.74
C GLN A 201 8.00 -3.06 -0.16
N GLY A 202 8.72 -3.08 -1.29
CA GLY A 202 8.83 -1.95 -2.23
C GLY A 202 10.07 -1.06 -2.05
N LEU A 203 10.84 -1.23 -0.96
CA LEU A 203 12.13 -0.55 -0.74
C LEU A 203 13.35 -1.44 -1.03
N VAL A 204 13.13 -2.75 -1.06
CA VAL A 204 14.15 -3.78 -1.30
C VAL A 204 13.92 -4.36 -2.70
N GLN A 205 14.98 -4.56 -3.49
CA GLN A 205 14.87 -5.16 -4.83
C GLN A 205 14.18 -6.53 -4.74
N GLU A 206 13.31 -6.84 -5.71
CA GLU A 206 12.45 -8.03 -5.68
C GLU A 206 13.24 -9.34 -5.52
N GLY A 207 14.42 -9.45 -6.14
CA GLY A 207 15.33 -10.58 -5.96
C GLY A 207 15.91 -10.70 -4.54
N THR A 208 16.15 -9.58 -3.86
CA THR A 208 16.63 -9.54 -2.47
C THR A 208 15.53 -9.95 -1.49
N MET A 209 14.26 -9.68 -1.79
CA MET A 209 13.13 -10.09 -0.95
C MET A 209 13.01 -11.62 -0.86
N THR A 210 13.11 -12.33 -1.98
CA THR A 210 13.10 -13.80 -2.00
C THR A 210 14.27 -14.36 -1.19
N SER A 211 15.47 -13.79 -1.36
CA SER A 211 16.65 -14.17 -0.58
C SER A 211 16.50 -13.87 0.92
N LEU A 212 15.81 -12.79 1.30
CA LEU A 212 15.50 -12.48 2.69
C LEU A 212 14.54 -13.52 3.28
N CYS A 213 13.44 -13.83 2.59
CA CYS A 213 12.49 -14.87 3.03
C CYS A 213 13.20 -16.21 3.23
N ILE A 214 14.07 -16.60 2.30
CA ILE A 214 14.88 -17.82 2.39
C ILE A 214 15.84 -17.74 3.58
N ALA A 215 16.68 -16.70 3.69
CA ALA A 215 17.65 -16.58 4.78
C ALA A 215 17.00 -16.56 6.18
N MET A 216 15.81 -15.96 6.29
CA MET A 216 15.05 -15.88 7.53
C MET A 216 14.40 -17.21 7.91
N THR A 217 14.06 -18.03 6.92
CA THR A 217 13.48 -19.38 7.12
C THR A 217 14.54 -20.47 7.24
N GLU A 218 15.72 -20.32 6.65
CA GLU A 218 16.82 -21.31 6.71
C GLU A 218 17.35 -21.51 8.14
N GLU A 219 17.35 -20.48 9.00
CA GLU A 219 17.80 -20.61 10.39
C GLU A 219 16.75 -21.18 11.36
N GLN A 220 15.44 -21.04 11.07
CA GLN A 220 14.37 -21.46 12.00
C GLN A 220 13.45 -22.57 11.48
N HIS A 221 13.46 -22.88 10.17
CA HIS A 221 12.68 -23.92 9.49
C HIS A 221 11.17 -23.92 9.83
N LYS A 222 10.60 -22.79 10.24
CA LYS A 222 9.19 -22.74 10.66
C LYS A 222 8.56 -21.39 10.34
N SER A 223 7.42 -21.43 9.65
CA SER A 223 6.47 -20.33 9.54
C SER A 223 5.90 -19.98 10.91
N VAL A 224 5.55 -18.71 11.10
CA VAL A 224 4.76 -18.28 12.27
C VAL A 224 3.35 -18.77 12.05
N ILE A 225 2.82 -19.56 12.98
CA ILE A 225 1.44 -20.05 12.89
C ILE A 225 0.56 -19.20 13.79
N VAL A 226 -0.46 -18.58 13.20
CA VAL A 226 -1.54 -17.86 13.89
C VAL A 226 -2.75 -18.78 13.95
N ASP A 227 -3.07 -19.30 15.13
CA ASP A 227 -4.23 -20.18 15.32
C ASP A 227 -5.37 -19.41 16.00
N CYS A 228 -6.50 -19.33 15.29
CA CYS A 228 -7.73 -18.65 15.71
C CYS A 228 -8.80 -19.62 16.24
N SER A 229 -8.48 -20.89 16.48
CA SER A 229 -9.45 -21.90 16.94
C SER A 229 -9.99 -21.69 18.36
N GLY A 230 -9.22 -21.00 19.22
CA GLY A 230 -9.54 -20.77 20.62
C GLY A 230 -10.15 -19.40 20.92
N PRO A 231 -10.65 -19.17 22.15
CA PRO A 231 -11.14 -17.85 22.58
C PRO A 231 -10.03 -16.80 22.67
N GLN A 232 -8.76 -17.23 22.63
CA GLN A 232 -7.60 -16.36 22.53
C GLN A 232 -6.72 -16.85 21.37
N LEU A 233 -6.21 -15.89 20.60
CA LEU A 233 -5.27 -16.11 19.50
C LEU A 233 -4.00 -16.82 20.00
N GLN A 234 -3.61 -17.93 19.39
CA GLN A 234 -2.36 -18.62 19.71
C GLN A 234 -1.32 -18.38 18.61
N LEU A 235 -0.06 -18.21 19.03
CA LEU A 235 1.07 -17.98 18.13
C LEU A 235 2.12 -19.05 18.37
N LEU A 236 2.52 -19.75 17.32
CA LEU A 236 3.61 -20.73 17.34
C LEU A 236 4.76 -20.25 16.47
N ASN A 237 5.99 -20.56 16.88
CA ASN A 237 7.23 -20.16 16.20
C ASN A 237 7.40 -18.65 16.02
N ALA A 238 6.72 -17.85 16.86
CA ALA A 238 6.74 -16.40 16.78
C ALA A 238 7.97 -15.83 17.50
N GLY A 239 8.73 -15.00 16.78
CA GLY A 239 9.80 -14.17 17.34
C GLY A 239 9.29 -12.81 17.80
N SER A 240 9.99 -12.19 18.75
CA SER A 240 9.78 -10.79 19.09
C SER A 240 11.09 -10.16 19.55
N ASN A 241 11.13 -8.84 19.55
CA ASN A 241 12.27 -8.06 20.03
C ASN A 241 11.78 -6.75 20.66
N ARG A 242 12.66 -6.08 21.41
CA ARG A 242 12.30 -4.85 22.15
C ARG A 242 11.72 -3.78 21.22
N PHE A 243 12.25 -3.66 20.00
CA PHE A 243 11.73 -2.72 19.02
C PHE A 243 10.25 -2.96 18.71
N CYS A 244 9.87 -4.20 18.39
CA CYS A 244 8.49 -4.55 18.08
C CYS A 244 7.58 -4.43 19.31
N GLU A 245 8.08 -4.72 20.51
CA GLU A 245 7.35 -4.51 21.76
C GLU A 245 7.07 -3.02 22.03
N ASP A 246 8.06 -2.15 21.84
CA ASP A 246 7.92 -0.71 22.03
C ASP A 246 6.85 -0.13 21.10
N TRP A 247 6.83 -0.57 19.84
CA TRP A 247 5.81 -0.16 18.88
C TRP A 247 4.44 -0.77 19.15
N MET A 248 4.37 -2.04 19.60
CA MET A 248 3.13 -2.64 20.07
C MET A 248 2.50 -1.81 21.21
N ARG A 249 3.31 -1.33 22.16
CA ARG A 249 2.81 -0.41 23.20
C ARG A 249 2.27 0.90 22.61
N ALA A 250 2.90 1.46 21.57
CA ALA A 250 2.37 2.64 20.88
C ALA A 250 1.00 2.38 20.25
N PHE A 251 0.78 1.19 19.65
CA PHE A 251 -0.53 0.78 19.14
C PHE A 251 -1.57 0.65 20.25
N ILE A 252 -1.24 -0.03 21.36
CA ILE A 252 -2.16 -0.22 22.49
C ILE A 252 -2.52 1.13 23.13
N ASN A 253 -1.53 2.00 23.35
CA ASN A 253 -1.78 3.34 23.90
C ASN A 253 -2.59 4.21 22.95
N GLY A 254 -2.42 4.03 21.63
CA GLY A 254 -3.23 4.70 20.61
C GLY A 254 -4.64 4.11 20.45
N ALA A 255 -4.94 2.98 21.09
CA ALA A 255 -6.20 2.26 20.90
C ALA A 255 -7.39 2.88 21.62
N GLU A 256 -7.19 3.86 22.51
CA GLU A 256 -8.28 4.54 23.25
C GLU A 256 -9.34 5.16 22.33
N GLY A 257 -9.01 5.45 21.07
CA GLY A 257 -9.96 5.94 20.06
C GLY A 257 -10.27 4.96 18.93
N GLY A 258 -9.63 3.78 18.87
CA GLY A 258 -9.82 2.79 17.80
C GLY A 258 -9.64 3.31 16.37
N ASN A 259 -8.95 4.45 16.19
CA ASN A 259 -8.94 5.18 14.91
C ASN A 259 -7.97 4.52 13.90
N PRO A 260 -8.46 3.98 12.75
CA PRO A 260 -7.60 3.38 11.73
C PRO A 260 -6.50 4.30 11.20
N PHE A 261 -6.77 5.60 11.08
CA PHE A 261 -5.80 6.59 10.60
C PHE A 261 -4.64 6.80 11.57
N LEU A 262 -4.92 6.75 12.88
CA LEU A 262 -3.88 6.82 13.90
C LEU A 262 -3.01 5.56 13.86
N PHE A 263 -3.62 4.38 13.79
CA PHE A 263 -2.87 3.13 13.65
C PHE A 263 -2.01 3.11 12.39
N ARG A 264 -2.53 3.64 11.28
CA ARG A 264 -1.73 3.76 10.06
C ARG A 264 -0.55 4.71 10.24
N GLN A 265 -0.75 5.85 10.90
CA GLN A 265 0.35 6.77 11.21
C GLN A 265 1.43 6.12 12.11
N ILE A 266 1.02 5.36 13.12
CA ILE A 266 1.94 4.58 13.97
C ILE A 266 2.71 3.57 13.12
N LEU A 267 2.03 2.87 12.20
CA LEU A 267 2.65 1.90 11.30
C LEU A 267 3.65 2.52 10.33
N GLU A 268 3.35 3.70 9.78
CA GLU A 268 4.29 4.42 8.92
C GLU A 268 5.52 4.88 9.73
N ASN A 269 5.35 5.36 10.96
CA ASN A 269 6.48 5.74 11.81
C ASN A 269 7.34 4.52 12.21
N PHE A 270 6.70 3.37 12.46
CA PHE A 270 7.37 2.10 12.67
C PHE A 270 8.29 1.73 11.50
N LYS A 271 7.76 1.78 10.27
CA LYS A 271 8.55 1.54 9.05
C LYS A 271 9.67 2.55 8.88
N LEU A 272 9.37 3.84 9.02
CA LEU A 272 10.37 4.90 8.91
C LEU A 272 11.54 4.70 9.87
N LYS A 273 11.25 4.32 11.11
CA LYS A 273 12.29 4.04 12.10
C LYS A 273 13.12 2.81 11.72
N ALA A 274 12.49 1.72 11.27
CA ALA A 274 13.21 0.54 10.80
C ALA A 274 14.14 0.87 9.61
N ILE A 275 13.65 1.64 8.64
CA ILE A 275 14.44 2.10 7.47
C ILE A 275 15.64 2.95 7.91
N GLN A 276 15.43 3.89 8.84
CA GLN A 276 16.50 4.70 9.40
C GLN A 276 17.57 3.83 10.05
N ASP A 277 17.16 2.83 10.83
CA ASP A 277 18.09 1.95 11.54
C ASP A 277 18.87 1.04 10.57
N ILE A 278 18.23 0.52 9.51
CA ILE A 278 18.90 -0.21 8.41
C ILE A 278 19.96 0.69 7.75
N ASN A 279 19.59 1.93 7.39
CA ASN A 279 20.52 2.85 6.71
C ASN A 279 21.69 3.27 7.60
N ASN A 280 21.43 3.49 8.90
CA ASN A 280 22.48 3.76 9.88
C ASN A 280 23.44 2.58 10.00
N LEU A 281 22.91 1.34 10.07
CA LEU A 281 23.73 0.13 10.13
C LEU A 281 24.59 -0.02 8.87
N LYS A 282 24.01 0.13 7.68
CA LYS A 282 24.75 0.10 6.39
C LYS A 282 25.92 1.10 6.41
N ARG A 283 25.68 2.31 6.90
CA ARG A 283 26.71 3.34 7.02
C ARG A 283 27.81 2.94 8.01
N PHE A 284 27.46 2.39 9.17
CA PHE A 284 28.44 1.95 10.15
C PHE A 284 29.28 0.78 9.67
N ILE A 285 28.70 -0.16 8.92
CA ILE A 285 29.43 -1.30 8.36
C ILE A 285 30.50 -0.84 7.38
N ARG A 286 30.16 0.06 6.45
CA ARG A 286 31.14 0.68 5.55
C ARG A 286 32.28 1.39 6.29
N GLN A 287 32.00 1.97 7.46
CA GLN A 287 33.04 2.61 8.28
C GLN A 287 33.89 1.58 9.05
N ALA A 288 33.28 0.49 9.48
CA ALA A 288 33.92 -0.58 10.24
C ALA A 288 34.96 -1.35 9.41
N GLU A 289 34.82 -1.37 8.08
CA GLU A 289 35.83 -1.92 7.16
C GLU A 289 37.23 -1.32 7.36
N MET A 290 37.29 -0.05 7.74
CA MET A 290 38.55 0.69 7.88
C MET A 290 38.88 1.09 9.33
N ASN A 291 38.01 0.78 10.31
CA ASN A 291 38.12 1.31 11.66
C ASN A 291 37.48 0.40 12.74
N HIS A 292 38.31 -0.19 13.60
CA HIS A 292 37.86 -1.03 14.73
C HIS A 292 36.96 -0.28 15.74
N TYR A 293 37.12 1.03 15.91
CA TYR A 293 36.21 1.82 16.75
C TYR A 293 34.83 1.98 16.11
N ALA A 294 34.76 2.04 14.77
CA ALA A 294 33.49 2.01 14.06
C ALA A 294 32.80 0.64 14.16
N LEU A 295 33.57 -0.47 14.18
CA LEU A 295 33.04 -1.80 14.47
C LEU A 295 32.40 -1.88 15.86
N PHE A 296 33.07 -1.36 16.89
CA PHE A 296 32.51 -1.27 18.24
C PHE A 296 31.22 -0.43 18.29
N LYS A 297 31.17 0.71 17.58
CA LYS A 297 29.95 1.51 17.45
C LYS A 297 28.82 0.74 16.76
N CYS A 298 29.15 -0.05 15.76
CA CYS A 298 28.20 -0.92 15.05
C CYS A 298 27.57 -1.94 16.01
N TYR A 299 28.40 -2.63 16.80
CA TYR A 299 27.96 -3.56 17.85
C TYR A 299 27.05 -2.87 18.88
N MET A 300 27.49 -1.73 19.43
CA MET A 300 26.72 -0.97 20.42
C MET A 300 25.38 -0.50 19.85
N PHE A 301 25.33 -0.11 18.57
CA PHE A 301 24.10 0.24 17.89
C PHE A 301 23.15 -0.96 17.78
N LEU A 302 23.62 -2.11 17.30
CA LEU A 302 22.82 -3.34 17.20
C LEU A 302 22.23 -3.77 18.54
N LYS A 303 23.01 -3.68 19.62
CA LYS A 303 22.56 -4.00 20.98
C LYS A 303 21.49 -3.03 21.51
N ASN A 304 21.56 -1.77 21.10
CA ASN A 304 20.71 -0.71 21.65
C ASN A 304 19.48 -0.34 20.81
N CYS A 305 19.46 -0.64 19.51
CA CYS A 305 18.32 -0.33 18.64
C CYS A 305 17.10 -1.22 18.91
N GLY A 306 17.29 -2.39 19.54
CA GLY A 306 16.20 -3.30 19.92
C GLY A 306 15.67 -4.19 18.79
N SER A 307 16.18 -4.03 17.55
CA SER A 307 15.86 -4.85 16.36
C SER A 307 17.11 -5.44 15.70
N GLY A 308 18.22 -5.54 16.43
CA GLY A 308 19.52 -5.97 15.90
C GLY A 308 19.48 -7.36 15.26
N ASP A 309 18.62 -8.25 15.74
CA ASP A 309 18.36 -9.59 15.18
C ASP A 309 17.84 -9.54 13.73
N ILE A 310 16.94 -8.61 13.45
CA ILE A 310 16.37 -8.39 12.11
C ILE A 310 17.37 -7.61 11.23
N LEU A 311 17.91 -6.51 11.76
CA LEU A 311 18.78 -5.61 10.99
C LEU A 311 20.03 -6.31 10.46
N LEU A 312 20.66 -7.14 11.29
CA LEU A 312 21.87 -7.87 10.91
C LEU A 312 21.59 -8.86 9.76
N LYS A 313 20.44 -9.54 9.81
CA LYS A 313 20.01 -10.46 8.75
C LYS A 313 19.68 -9.73 7.45
N ILE A 314 18.98 -8.59 7.53
CA ILE A 314 18.68 -7.77 6.35
C ILE A 314 19.97 -7.37 5.63
N VAL A 315 20.91 -6.80 6.38
CA VAL A 315 22.20 -6.38 5.84
C VAL A 315 23.00 -7.55 5.30
N LYS A 316 23.01 -8.71 5.99
CA LYS A 316 23.72 -9.90 5.52
C LYS A 316 23.28 -10.32 4.11
N VAL A 317 21.97 -10.30 3.85
CA VAL A 317 21.42 -10.64 2.53
C VAL A 317 21.72 -9.55 1.50
N GLU A 318 21.53 -8.27 1.86
CA GLU A 318 21.80 -7.15 0.95
C GLU A 318 23.30 -6.97 0.62
N HIS A 319 24.19 -7.32 1.53
CA HIS A 319 25.64 -7.24 1.38
C HIS A 319 26.30 -8.59 1.08
N ALA A 320 25.52 -9.63 0.78
CA ALA A 320 26.05 -10.95 0.42
C ALA A 320 27.02 -10.88 -0.77
N GLU A 321 26.84 -9.88 -1.66
CA GLU A 321 27.67 -9.65 -2.84
C GLU A 321 28.91 -8.74 -2.57
N MET A 322 29.06 -8.17 -1.36
CA MET A 322 30.20 -7.32 -0.98
C MET A 322 31.15 -8.07 -0.01
N PRO A 323 32.32 -8.58 -0.47
CA PRO A 323 33.23 -9.38 0.34
C PRO A 323 33.76 -8.68 1.59
N GLU A 324 34.00 -7.36 1.52
CA GLU A 324 34.57 -6.56 2.61
C GLU A 324 33.56 -6.38 3.76
N ALA A 325 32.31 -6.08 3.40
CA ALA A 325 31.21 -5.99 4.36
C ALA A 325 30.90 -7.35 5.03
N ARG A 326 31.15 -8.46 4.33
CA ARG A 326 30.90 -9.82 4.84
C ARG A 326 31.76 -10.18 6.06
N ASN A 327 33.02 -9.73 6.11
CA ASN A 327 33.89 -9.96 7.27
C ASN A 327 33.38 -9.20 8.50
N VAL A 328 33.00 -7.93 8.32
CA VAL A 328 32.41 -7.11 9.38
C VAL A 328 31.12 -7.73 9.91
N VAL A 329 30.23 -8.19 9.02
CA VAL A 329 28.97 -8.85 9.39
C VAL A 329 29.22 -10.14 10.18
N THR A 330 30.15 -11.00 9.74
CA THR A 330 30.50 -12.24 10.45
C THR A 330 30.97 -11.97 11.88
N VAL A 331 31.85 -10.98 12.06
CA VAL A 331 32.36 -10.60 13.39
C VAL A 331 31.23 -10.03 14.27
N LEU A 332 30.32 -9.25 13.70
CA LEU A 332 29.15 -8.75 14.43
C LEU A 332 28.19 -9.88 14.84
N GLU A 333 28.01 -10.92 14.01
CA GLU A 333 27.23 -12.11 14.37
C GLU A 333 27.85 -12.87 15.54
N GLU A 334 29.16 -13.00 15.58
CA GLU A 334 29.88 -13.61 16.71
C GLU A 334 29.67 -12.80 18.00
N PHE A 335 29.91 -11.50 17.97
CA PHE A 335 29.70 -10.64 19.14
C PHE A 335 28.24 -10.54 19.60
N MET A 336 27.28 -10.74 18.70
CA MET A 336 25.86 -10.76 19.04
C MET A 336 25.39 -12.11 19.61
N ARG A 337 26.18 -13.19 19.45
CA ARG A 337 25.91 -14.52 20.03
C ARG A 337 26.53 -14.71 21.41
N GLU A 338 27.59 -13.97 21.73
CA GLU A 338 28.25 -13.93 23.06
C GLU A 338 27.48 -13.07 24.08
#